data_AF-A0A0M9E0R9-F1
#
_entry.id   AF-A0A0M9E0R9-F1
#
_cell.length_a   1.000
_cell.length_b   1.000
_cell.length_c   1.000
_cell.angle_alpha   90.00
_cell.angle_beta   90.00
_cell.angle_gamma   90.00
#
_symmetry.space_group_name_H-M   'P 1'
#
loop_
_entity.id
_entity.type
_entity.pdbx_description
1 polymer ?
#
loop_
_entity_poly.entity_id
_entity_poly.type
_entity_poly.pdbx_seq_one_letter_code
_entity_poly.pdbx_strand_id
1 'polypeptide(L)'
;MNIDDFASQDALENALLMNDAQEIFVYLIGQGNEHYFTLNKNEVITPSTFKEYCQSKKLTIIADFQDSGKYLNQISHENCVTIASSSVNDIMAQDNTFLFSKFFWNAIFYGDSLEQAFLLSYQSLKSMTRNQKPSIDSNGNGISNEYKDLRLVESMYIGNTISFANRSQIMSLTATFYENDYLTAMVQVSS
;
A
#
# COMPACT_ATOMS: atom_id res chain seq x y z
N MET A 1 14.96 -13.71 -10.38
CA MET A 1 14.52 -13.16 -9.08
C MET A 1 13.52 -14.16 -8.51
N ASN A 2 13.80 -14.71 -7.34
CA ASN A 2 12.83 -15.56 -6.66
C ASN A 2 11.75 -14.64 -6.10
N ILE A 3 10.48 -14.95 -6.37
CA ILE A 3 9.33 -14.14 -5.94
C ILE A 3 9.07 -14.32 -4.42
N ASP A 4 9.68 -15.35 -3.82
CA ASP A 4 9.61 -15.68 -2.39
C ASP A 4 11.02 -15.66 -1.76
N ASP A 5 11.63 -14.49 -1.66
CA ASP A 5 12.88 -14.31 -0.90
C ASP A 5 12.58 -13.74 0.50
N PHE A 6 13.53 -13.85 1.42
CA PHE A 6 13.41 -13.25 2.75
C PHE A 6 13.22 -11.74 2.62
N ALA A 7 12.22 -11.18 3.32
CA ALA A 7 11.92 -9.75 3.29
C ALA A 7 13.05 -8.97 3.99
N SER A 8 14.11 -8.65 3.25
CA SER A 8 15.26 -7.86 3.71
C SER A 8 15.38 -6.53 2.98
N GLN A 9 16.15 -5.63 3.59
CA GLN A 9 16.50 -4.35 2.97
C GLN A 9 17.25 -4.58 1.66
N ASP A 10 18.22 -5.51 1.63
CA ASP A 10 18.97 -5.87 0.42
C ASP A 10 18.03 -6.38 -0.70
N ALA A 11 17.08 -7.25 -0.37
CA ALA A 11 16.13 -7.78 -1.36
C ALA A 11 15.27 -6.65 -1.96
N LEU A 12 14.80 -5.74 -1.11
CA LEU A 12 14.01 -4.59 -1.53
C LEU A 12 14.83 -3.60 -2.37
N GLU A 13 16.03 -3.23 -1.95
CA GLU A 13 16.91 -2.34 -2.71
C GLU A 13 17.28 -2.95 -4.07
N ASN A 14 17.56 -4.25 -4.12
CA ASN A 14 17.79 -4.94 -5.38
C ASN A 14 16.57 -4.91 -6.31
N ALA A 15 15.36 -5.06 -5.78
CA ALA A 15 14.12 -4.91 -6.55
C ALA A 15 13.93 -3.46 -7.04
N LEU A 16 14.23 -2.47 -6.19
CA LEU A 16 14.15 -1.05 -6.52
C LEU A 16 15.21 -0.61 -7.54
N LEU A 17 16.36 -1.29 -7.60
CA LEU A 17 17.46 -1.00 -8.53
C LEU A 17 17.30 -1.63 -9.92
N MET A 18 16.30 -2.48 -10.17
CA MET A 18 16.08 -3.09 -11.49
C MET A 18 15.92 -2.02 -12.58
N ASN A 19 16.89 -1.94 -13.51
CA ASN A 19 17.02 -0.86 -14.49
C ASN A 19 16.01 -0.93 -15.65
N ASP A 20 15.39 -2.09 -15.84
CA ASP A 20 14.37 -2.34 -16.86
C ASP A 20 12.95 -1.99 -16.40
N ALA A 21 12.73 -1.77 -15.11
CA ALA A 21 11.44 -1.34 -14.57
C ALA A 21 11.27 0.19 -14.71
N GLN A 22 10.39 0.63 -15.61
CA GLN A 22 10.02 2.04 -15.77
C GLN A 22 9.05 2.54 -14.68
N GLU A 23 8.29 1.62 -14.08
CA GLU A 23 7.35 1.87 -13.01
C GLU A 23 7.44 0.71 -12.01
N ILE A 24 7.50 1.04 -10.73
CA ILE A 24 7.63 0.05 -9.66
C ILE A 24 6.39 0.16 -8.77
N PHE A 25 5.73 -0.97 -8.58
CA PHE A 25 4.65 -1.11 -7.62
C PHE A 25 5.19 -1.70 -6.31
N VAL A 26 4.94 -1.02 -5.20
CA VAL A 26 5.33 -1.44 -3.86
C VAL A 26 4.09 -1.54 -2.99
N TYR A 27 3.91 -2.68 -2.32
CA TYR A 27 2.84 -2.87 -1.35
C TYR A 27 3.42 -3.28 0.00
N LEU A 28 3.15 -2.47 1.03
CA LEU A 28 3.59 -2.67 2.40
C LEU A 28 2.38 -3.04 3.25
N ILE A 29 2.40 -4.22 3.84
CA ILE A 29 1.35 -4.69 4.76
C ILE A 29 2.00 -5.33 5.97
N GLY A 30 1.58 -4.95 7.17
CA GLY A 30 2.16 -5.50 8.40
C GLY A 30 2.28 -4.48 9.52
N GLN A 31 3.50 -4.36 10.06
CA GLN A 31 3.76 -3.52 11.23
C GLN A 31 4.70 -2.36 10.88
N GLY A 32 4.46 -1.22 11.50
CA GLY A 32 5.23 -0.01 11.31
C GLY A 32 4.62 1.13 12.13
N ASN A 33 5.17 2.31 11.95
CA ASN A 33 4.64 3.57 12.46
C ASN A 33 5.04 4.71 11.51
N GLU A 34 4.87 5.96 11.94
CA GLU A 34 5.22 7.13 11.14
C GLU A 34 6.69 7.21 10.72
N HIS A 35 7.63 6.53 11.38
CA HIS A 35 9.06 6.61 11.07
C HIS A 35 9.61 5.42 10.30
N TYR A 36 9.00 4.23 10.42
CA TYR A 36 9.52 3.01 9.81
C TYR A 36 8.43 1.98 9.51
N PHE A 37 8.71 1.09 8.56
CA PHE A 37 8.00 -0.16 8.32
C PHE A 37 8.92 -1.34 8.63
N THR A 38 8.41 -2.36 9.33
CA THR A 38 9.20 -3.53 9.72
C THR A 38 9.25 -4.54 8.56
N LEU A 39 10.43 -4.75 7.99
CA LEU A 39 10.65 -5.77 6.95
C LEU A 39 10.77 -7.16 7.58
N ASN A 40 11.57 -7.26 8.63
CA ASN A 40 11.78 -8.45 9.45
C ASN A 40 12.16 -8.04 10.88
N LYS A 41 12.51 -9.00 11.74
CA LYS A 41 12.82 -8.75 13.15
C LYS A 41 13.97 -7.76 13.39
N ASN A 42 14.93 -7.69 12.46
CA ASN A 42 16.16 -6.91 12.63
C ASN A 42 16.25 -5.70 11.68
N GLU A 43 15.39 -5.65 10.66
CA GLU A 43 15.46 -4.65 9.60
C GLU A 43 14.14 -3.92 9.44
N VAL A 44 14.27 -2.61 9.23
CA VAL A 44 13.16 -1.71 8.97
C VAL A 44 13.48 -0.85 7.76
N ILE A 45 12.47 -0.34 7.09
CA ILE A 45 12.62 0.64 6.02
C ILE A 45 11.97 1.97 6.39
N THR A 46 12.67 3.06 6.14
CA THR A 46 12.22 4.42 6.41
C THR A 46 11.67 5.08 5.13
N PRO A 47 10.87 6.16 5.26
CA PRO A 47 10.37 6.91 4.10
C PRO A 47 11.50 7.47 3.21
N SER A 48 12.66 7.77 3.79
CA SER A 48 13.80 8.34 3.05
C SER A 48 14.32 7.39 1.97
N THR A 49 14.28 6.08 2.21
CA THR A 49 14.69 5.08 1.21
C THR A 49 13.85 5.23 -0.05
N PHE A 50 12.52 5.17 0.06
CA PHE A 50 11.64 5.33 -1.12
C PHE A 50 11.78 6.70 -1.79
N LYS A 51 11.93 7.77 -1.00
CA LYS A 51 12.08 9.14 -1.51
C LYS A 51 13.32 9.32 -2.38
N GLU A 52 14.41 8.61 -2.07
CA GLU A 52 15.61 8.60 -2.91
C GLU A 52 15.32 7.98 -4.29
N TYR A 53 14.60 6.85 -4.32
CA TYR A 53 14.22 6.20 -5.58
C TYR A 53 13.20 7.01 -6.40
N CYS A 54 12.31 7.77 -5.75
CA CYS A 54 11.40 8.70 -6.42
C CYS A 54 12.13 9.75 -7.28
N GLN A 55 13.41 10.03 -7.04
CA GLN A 55 14.20 10.98 -7.84
C GLN A 55 14.46 10.48 -9.27
N SER A 56 14.49 9.15 -9.48
CA SER A 56 14.91 8.55 -10.75
C SER A 56 13.90 7.57 -11.33
N LYS A 57 12.89 7.16 -10.55
CA LYS A 57 11.90 6.16 -10.95
C LYS A 57 10.49 6.59 -10.58
N LYS A 58 9.52 6.05 -11.32
CA LYS A 58 8.10 6.16 -10.95
C LYS A 58 7.75 5.04 -9.99
N LEU A 59 7.25 5.39 -8.80
CA LEU A 59 6.80 4.41 -7.83
C LEU A 59 5.31 4.63 -7.52
N THR A 60 4.57 3.52 -7.43
CA THR A 60 3.27 3.50 -6.78
C THR A 60 3.42 2.70 -5.49
N ILE A 61 3.26 3.35 -4.34
CA ILE A 61 3.47 2.79 -3.01
C ILE A 61 2.13 2.73 -2.28
N ILE A 62 1.71 1.52 -1.93
CA ILE A 62 0.49 1.28 -1.15
C ILE A 62 0.89 0.74 0.22
N ALA A 63 0.37 1.33 1.30
CA ALA A 63 0.73 0.96 2.66
C ALA A 63 -0.51 0.70 3.53
N ASP A 64 -0.53 -0.46 4.20
CA ASP A 64 -1.53 -0.81 5.21
C ASP A 64 -0.87 -1.30 6.50
N PHE A 65 -0.64 -0.36 7.40
CA PHE A 65 -0.13 -0.55 8.75
C PHE A 65 -0.42 0.71 9.60
N GLN A 66 -0.09 0.67 10.89
CA GLN A 66 -0.30 1.79 11.81
C GLN A 66 0.44 3.07 11.36
N ASP A 67 -0.23 4.22 11.36
CA ASP A 67 0.32 5.53 10.97
C ASP A 67 0.90 5.57 9.53
N SER A 68 0.47 4.67 8.65
CA SER A 68 0.92 4.60 7.24
C SER A 68 0.76 5.92 6.47
N GLY A 69 -0.26 6.72 6.77
CA GLY A 69 -0.46 8.05 6.17
C GLY A 69 0.65 9.03 6.50
N LYS A 70 1.09 9.06 7.76
CA LYS A 70 2.22 9.91 8.20
C LYS A 70 3.54 9.41 7.64
N TYR A 71 3.71 8.08 7.57
CA TYR A 71 4.87 7.45 6.95
C TYR A 71 4.99 7.86 5.47
N LEU A 72 3.94 7.68 4.67
CA LEU A 72 3.97 7.99 3.24
C LEU A 72 4.03 9.49 2.94
N ASN A 73 3.45 10.36 3.79
CA ASN A 73 3.51 11.81 3.60
C ASN A 73 4.96 12.36 3.59
N GLN A 74 5.91 11.68 4.24
CA GLN A 74 7.32 12.06 4.20
C GLN A 74 7.99 11.79 2.85
N ILE A 75 7.41 10.89 2.03
CA ILE A 75 7.92 10.50 0.71
C ILE A 75 7.58 11.55 -0.35
N SER A 76 6.37 12.16 -0.27
CA SER A 76 5.77 13.14 -1.20
C SER A 76 6.73 13.66 -2.29
N HIS A 77 6.51 13.19 -3.52
CA HIS A 77 7.35 13.48 -4.68
C HIS A 77 6.54 13.32 -5.97
N GLU A 78 6.80 14.14 -7.00
CA GLU A 78 6.00 14.17 -8.25
C GLU A 78 6.01 12.85 -9.05
N ASN A 79 7.05 12.02 -8.86
CA ASN A 79 7.17 10.69 -9.48
C ASN A 79 6.56 9.57 -8.63
N CYS A 80 5.98 9.89 -7.47
CA CYS A 80 5.51 8.89 -6.53
C CYS A 80 4.02 9.06 -6.23
N VAL A 81 3.27 7.99 -6.52
CA VAL A 81 1.89 7.84 -6.07
C VAL A 81 1.91 7.10 -4.74
N THR A 82 1.32 7.70 -3.71
CA THR A 82 1.25 7.12 -2.37
C THR A 82 -0.19 6.91 -1.96
N ILE A 83 -0.52 5.70 -1.48
CA ILE A 83 -1.84 5.34 -0.99
C ILE A 83 -1.69 4.67 0.37
N ALA A 84 -2.22 5.28 1.43
CA ALA A 84 -2.14 4.77 2.79
C ALA A 84 -3.52 4.38 3.32
N SER A 85 -3.53 3.40 4.23
CA SER A 85 -4.74 2.99 4.95
C SER A 85 -5.16 3.96 6.04
N SER A 86 -4.28 4.88 6.46
CA SER A 86 -4.55 5.95 7.42
C SER A 86 -4.25 7.32 6.83
N SER A 87 -4.78 8.38 7.44
CA SER A 87 -4.43 9.77 7.10
C SER A 87 -3.30 10.28 8.01
N VAL A 88 -2.74 11.44 7.67
CA VAL A 88 -1.75 12.13 8.53
C VAL A 88 -2.31 12.58 9.88
N ASN A 89 -3.63 12.69 9.99
CA ASN A 89 -4.32 13.17 11.20
C ASN A 89 -4.97 12.05 12.01
N ASP A 90 -4.92 10.81 11.53
CA ASP A 90 -5.51 9.70 12.26
C ASP A 90 -4.63 9.29 13.44
N ILE A 91 -5.28 8.82 14.50
CA ILE A 91 -4.65 8.10 15.59
C ILE A 91 -5.19 6.68 15.49
N MET A 92 -4.49 5.85 14.74
CA MET A 92 -4.85 4.45 14.58
C MET A 92 -4.16 3.63 15.67
N ALA A 93 -4.95 2.85 16.41
CA ALA A 93 -4.40 1.75 17.17
C ALA A 93 -3.97 0.66 16.20
N GLN A 94 -2.87 -0.03 16.52
CA GLN A 94 -2.49 -1.21 15.78
C GLN A 94 -3.57 -2.29 15.97
N ASP A 95 -4.23 -2.67 14.88
CA ASP A 95 -4.99 -3.90 14.80
C ASP A 95 -4.43 -4.74 13.64
N ASN A 96 -4.48 -6.06 13.78
CA ASN A 96 -4.00 -6.97 12.74
C ASN A 96 -5.07 -7.19 11.65
N THR A 97 -6.02 -6.26 11.50
CA THR A 97 -7.11 -6.34 10.53
C THR A 97 -6.94 -5.30 9.43
N PHE A 98 -6.42 -5.76 8.30
CA PHE A 98 -6.10 -4.91 7.14
C PHE A 98 -7.36 -4.64 6.30
N LEU A 99 -8.35 -3.98 6.90
CA LEU A 99 -9.66 -3.70 6.29
C LEU A 99 -9.54 -2.83 5.03
N PHE A 100 -8.63 -1.85 5.04
CA PHE A 100 -8.32 -1.08 3.84
C PHE A 100 -7.90 -2.00 2.69
N SER A 101 -6.88 -2.83 2.92
CA SER A 101 -6.40 -3.79 1.93
C SER A 101 -7.49 -4.74 1.45
N LYS A 102 -8.38 -5.19 2.36
CA LYS A 102 -9.51 -6.04 1.99
C LYS A 102 -10.42 -5.37 0.96
N PHE A 103 -10.82 -4.13 1.18
CA PHE A 103 -11.69 -3.42 0.25
C PHE A 103 -10.96 -3.04 -1.03
N PHE A 104 -9.73 -2.55 -0.89
CA PHE A 104 -8.92 -2.05 -1.99
C PHE A 104 -8.61 -3.15 -3.00
N TRP A 105 -8.08 -4.29 -2.53
CA TRP A 105 -7.71 -5.38 -3.42
C TRP A 105 -8.91 -6.08 -4.04
N ASN A 106 -10.04 -6.17 -3.33
CA ASN A 106 -11.27 -6.67 -3.96
C ASN A 106 -11.69 -5.79 -5.15
N ALA A 107 -11.67 -4.47 -4.99
CA ALA A 107 -11.97 -3.54 -6.08
C ALA A 107 -11.00 -3.71 -7.27
N ILE A 108 -9.69 -3.75 -7.01
CA ILE A 108 -8.67 -4.00 -8.05
C ILE A 108 -8.93 -5.35 -8.75
N PHE A 109 -9.24 -6.42 -8.02
CA PHE A 109 -9.55 -7.72 -8.61
C PHE A 109 -10.84 -7.74 -9.43
N TYR A 110 -11.77 -6.81 -9.16
CA TYR A 110 -12.95 -6.61 -9.98
C TYR A 110 -12.72 -5.75 -11.23
N GLY A 111 -11.49 -5.24 -11.40
CA GLY A 111 -11.09 -4.46 -12.57
C GLY A 111 -11.28 -2.95 -12.40
N ASP A 112 -11.49 -2.50 -11.16
CA ASP A 112 -11.58 -1.08 -10.85
C ASP A 112 -10.21 -0.40 -11.03
N SER A 113 -10.22 0.88 -11.41
CA SER A 113 -9.02 1.71 -11.41
C SER A 113 -8.52 1.98 -9.99
N LEU A 114 -7.30 2.50 -9.85
CA LEU A 114 -6.74 2.94 -8.57
C LEU A 114 -7.67 3.94 -7.86
N GLU A 115 -8.24 4.90 -8.61
CA GLU A 115 -9.20 5.86 -8.08
C GLU A 115 -10.44 5.17 -7.51
N GLN A 116 -11.07 4.30 -8.30
CA GLN A 116 -12.28 3.58 -7.91
C GLN A 116 -12.02 2.68 -6.70
N ALA A 117 -10.91 1.94 -6.70
CA ALA A 117 -10.52 1.09 -5.58
C ALA A 117 -10.26 1.89 -4.30
N PHE A 118 -9.59 3.04 -4.41
CA PHE A 118 -9.39 3.95 -3.28
C PHE A 118 -10.72 4.49 -2.74
N LEU A 119 -11.59 5.00 -3.61
CA LEU A 119 -12.89 5.56 -3.22
C LEU A 119 -13.80 4.52 -2.56
N LEU A 120 -13.88 3.31 -3.11
CA LEU A 120 -14.65 2.21 -2.53
C LEU A 120 -14.15 1.86 -1.13
N SER A 121 -12.82 1.77 -0.96
CA SER A 121 -12.19 1.48 0.33
C SER A 121 -12.45 2.58 1.34
N TYR A 122 -12.30 3.84 0.92
CA TYR A 122 -12.57 5.01 1.76
C TYR A 122 -14.03 5.03 2.24
N GLN A 123 -14.98 4.81 1.34
CA GLN A 123 -16.41 4.78 1.67
C GLN A 123 -16.77 3.61 2.60
N SER A 124 -16.23 2.42 2.31
CA SER A 124 -16.46 1.22 3.13
C SER A 124 -15.94 1.42 4.55
N LEU A 125 -14.70 1.91 4.70
CA LEU A 125 -14.11 2.18 6.02
C LEU A 125 -14.83 3.28 6.78
N LYS A 126 -15.23 4.37 6.11
CA LYS A 126 -16.03 5.44 6.72
C LYS A 126 -17.33 4.91 7.36
N SER A 127 -17.90 3.83 6.82
CA SER A 127 -19.11 3.19 7.37
C SER A 127 -18.82 2.25 8.55
N MET A 128 -17.62 1.68 8.64
CA MET A 128 -17.26 0.67 9.63
C MET A 128 -16.51 1.23 10.84
N THR A 129 -15.70 2.26 10.65
CA THR A 129 -14.83 2.83 11.68
C THR A 129 -14.67 4.34 11.50
N ARG A 130 -14.52 5.05 12.61
CA ARG A 130 -14.23 6.50 12.61
C ARG A 130 -12.74 6.80 12.65
N ASN A 131 -11.90 5.79 12.92
CA ASN A 131 -10.51 5.97 13.30
C ASN A 131 -9.53 5.67 12.16
N GLN A 132 -10.00 5.10 11.05
CA GLN A 132 -9.20 4.80 9.87
C GLN A 132 -9.75 5.57 8.66
N LYS A 133 -8.99 6.55 8.16
CA LYS A 133 -9.34 7.34 6.98
C LYS A 133 -8.21 7.20 5.95
N PRO A 134 -8.41 6.42 4.88
CA PRO A 134 -7.39 6.28 3.85
C PRO A 134 -7.00 7.62 3.23
N SER A 135 -5.75 7.71 2.77
CA SER A 135 -5.23 8.89 2.09
C SER A 135 -4.49 8.53 0.81
N ILE A 136 -4.66 9.33 -0.24
CA ILE A 136 -3.91 9.24 -1.49
C ILE A 136 -3.24 10.58 -1.80
N ASP A 137 -1.95 10.58 -2.10
CA ASP A 137 -1.24 11.70 -2.73
C ASP A 137 -0.58 11.16 -3.99
N SER A 138 -1.05 11.60 -5.16
CA SER A 138 -0.55 11.18 -6.46
C SER A 138 0.09 12.32 -7.25
N ASN A 139 0.09 13.51 -6.68
CA ASN A 139 0.69 14.70 -7.29
C ASN A 139 1.98 15.17 -6.57
N GLY A 140 2.29 14.56 -5.44
CA GLY A 140 3.55 14.70 -4.71
C GLY A 140 3.66 15.97 -3.88
N ASN A 141 2.55 16.68 -3.61
CA ASN A 141 2.56 17.93 -2.87
C ASN A 141 2.40 17.76 -1.35
N GLY A 142 2.23 16.52 -0.88
CA GLY A 142 2.03 16.20 0.54
C GLY A 142 0.66 16.60 1.08
N ILE A 143 -0.30 16.95 0.22
CA ILE A 143 -1.70 17.21 0.58
C ILE A 143 -2.51 16.08 -0.03
N SER A 144 -2.96 15.15 0.80
CA SER A 144 -3.70 14.00 0.31
C SER A 144 -5.19 14.27 0.06
N ASN A 145 -5.78 13.42 -0.76
CA ASN A 145 -7.21 13.36 -1.09
C ASN A 145 -7.74 14.60 -1.80
N GLU A 146 -6.87 15.34 -2.50
CA GLU A 146 -7.32 16.41 -3.38
C GLU A 146 -8.02 15.83 -4.61
N TYR A 147 -8.90 16.61 -5.22
CA TYR A 147 -9.50 16.25 -6.51
C TYR A 147 -8.43 15.95 -7.58
N LYS A 148 -7.30 16.68 -7.53
CA LYS A 148 -6.17 16.45 -8.43
C LYS A 148 -5.55 15.07 -8.21
N ASP A 149 -5.48 14.59 -6.97
CA ASP A 149 -4.91 13.28 -6.68
C ASP A 149 -5.73 12.15 -7.31
N LEU A 150 -7.04 12.21 -7.10
CA LEU A 150 -7.98 11.22 -7.63
C LEU A 150 -7.96 11.22 -9.16
N ARG A 151 -7.96 12.40 -9.77
CA ARG A 151 -7.93 12.55 -11.23
C ARG A 151 -6.67 11.96 -11.87
N LEU A 152 -5.50 12.10 -11.24
CA LEU A 152 -4.25 11.57 -11.80
C LEU A 152 -4.23 10.03 -11.85
N VAL A 153 -5.01 9.37 -10.99
CA VAL A 153 -5.06 7.90 -10.91
C VAL A 153 -6.35 7.30 -11.47
N GLU A 154 -7.22 8.11 -12.09
CA GLU A 154 -8.54 7.71 -12.60
C GLU A 154 -8.46 6.59 -13.65
N SER A 155 -7.39 6.57 -14.44
CA SER A 155 -7.13 5.61 -15.52
C SER A 155 -5.92 4.70 -15.24
N MET A 156 -5.44 4.67 -14.00
CA MET A 156 -4.34 3.77 -13.59
C MET A 156 -4.93 2.45 -13.09
N TYR A 157 -4.36 1.33 -13.55
CA TYR A 157 -4.82 -0.02 -13.21
C TYR A 157 -3.64 -0.86 -12.73
N ILE A 158 -3.91 -1.76 -11.78
CA ILE A 158 -2.96 -2.80 -11.36
C ILE A 158 -3.40 -4.13 -11.97
N GLY A 159 -2.55 -4.72 -12.80
CA GLY A 159 -2.81 -6.02 -13.43
C GLY A 159 -3.68 -5.97 -14.69
N ASN A 160 -4.12 -7.14 -15.15
CA ASN A 160 -4.95 -7.26 -16.36
C ASN A 160 -6.41 -6.91 -16.07
N THR A 161 -6.96 -5.93 -16.81
CA THR A 161 -8.31 -5.36 -16.66
C THR A 161 -9.46 -6.29 -17.11
N ILE A 162 -9.22 -7.59 -17.25
CA ILE A 162 -10.24 -8.56 -17.66
C ILE A 162 -11.07 -8.93 -16.43
N SER A 163 -12.35 -8.58 -16.44
CA SER A 163 -13.31 -8.97 -15.39
C SER A 163 -13.97 -10.32 -15.72
N PHE A 164 -14.04 -11.24 -14.75
CA PHE A 164 -14.78 -12.51 -14.87
C PHE A 164 -15.93 -12.55 -13.86
N ALA A 165 -17.08 -13.11 -14.25
CA ALA A 165 -18.33 -13.03 -13.49
C ALA A 165 -18.33 -13.77 -12.12
N ASN A 166 -17.44 -14.75 -11.91
CA ASN A 166 -17.27 -15.44 -10.63
C ASN A 166 -15.83 -15.24 -10.17
N ARG A 167 -15.59 -14.26 -9.29
CA ARG A 167 -14.28 -14.09 -8.64
C ARG A 167 -14.40 -14.30 -7.14
N SER A 168 -13.39 -15.00 -6.63
CA SER A 168 -13.10 -15.12 -5.21
C SER A 168 -12.95 -13.75 -4.56
N GLN A 169 -13.59 -13.54 -3.42
CA GLN A 169 -13.45 -12.32 -2.64
C GLN A 169 -12.43 -12.54 -1.55
N ILE A 170 -11.56 -11.56 -1.32
CA ILE A 170 -10.77 -11.55 -0.09
C ILE A 170 -11.72 -11.35 1.09
N MET A 171 -11.81 -12.38 1.92
CA MET A 171 -12.61 -12.43 3.14
C MET A 171 -11.87 -11.80 4.31
N SER A 172 -10.57 -12.08 4.43
CA SER A 172 -9.68 -11.50 5.44
C SER A 172 -8.24 -11.43 4.92
N LEU A 173 -7.51 -10.42 5.38
CA LEU A 173 -6.05 -10.39 5.33
C LEU A 173 -5.55 -10.28 6.77
N THR A 174 -4.51 -11.05 7.08
CA THR A 174 -3.77 -10.95 8.35
C THR A 174 -2.28 -11.01 8.06
N ALA A 175 -1.47 -10.26 8.80
CA ALA A 175 -0.02 -10.28 8.70
C ALA A 175 0.54 -10.55 10.09
N THR A 176 1.39 -11.56 10.24
CA THR A 176 1.91 -11.99 11.54
C THR A 176 3.38 -12.35 11.44
N PHE A 177 4.15 -11.90 12.42
CA PHE A 177 5.54 -12.33 12.61
C PHE A 177 5.57 -13.65 13.36
N TYR A 178 6.29 -14.63 12.81
CA TYR A 178 6.60 -15.88 13.50
C TYR A 178 7.96 -15.81 14.18
N GLU A 179 8.19 -16.67 15.17
CA GLU A 179 9.47 -16.76 15.91
C GLU A 179 10.69 -17.05 15.02
N ASN A 180 10.47 -17.55 13.80
CA ASN A 180 11.51 -17.86 12.81
C ASN A 180 11.79 -16.70 11.83
N ASP A 181 11.47 -15.46 12.21
CA ASP A 181 11.78 -14.21 11.49
C ASP A 181 11.03 -13.94 10.17
N TYR A 182 10.05 -14.77 9.80
CA TYR A 182 9.19 -14.53 8.63
C TYR A 182 7.96 -13.70 9.00
N LEU A 183 7.72 -12.61 8.27
CA LEU A 183 6.39 -11.99 8.15
C LEU A 183 5.57 -12.82 7.17
N THR A 184 4.45 -13.38 7.63
CA THR A 184 3.50 -14.05 6.72
C THR A 184 2.24 -13.21 6.61
N ALA A 185 1.90 -12.80 5.38
CA ALA A 185 0.58 -12.30 5.04
C ALA A 185 -0.31 -13.46 4.57
N MET A 186 -1.38 -13.75 5.31
CA MET A 186 -2.38 -14.73 4.91
C MET A 186 -3.58 -14.01 4.32
N VAL A 187 -4.01 -14.46 3.13
CA VAL A 187 -5.22 -14.01 2.45
C VAL A 187 -6.22 -15.15 2.45
N GLN A 188 -7.38 -14.96 3.10
CA GLN A 188 -8.49 -15.89 2.99
C GLN A 188 -9.40 -15.43 1.85
N VAL A 189 -9.77 -16.34 0.95
CA VAL A 189 -10.63 -16.04 -0.19
C VAL A 189 -11.90 -16.91 -0.18
N SER A 190 -13.04 -16.35 -0.59
CA SER A 190 -14.25 -17.13 -0.87
C SER A 190 -14.16 -17.78 -2.25
N SER A 191 -14.84 -18.91 -2.45
CA SER A 191 -15.04 -19.56 -3.76
C SER A 191 -16.40 -19.21 -4.32
#